data_AF-K1Y9T6-F1
#
_entry.id   AF-K1Y9T6-F1
#
_cell.length_a   1.000
_cell.length_b   1.000
_cell.length_c   1.000
_cell.angle_alpha   90.00
_cell.angle_beta   90.00
_cell.angle_gamma   90.00
#
_symmetry.space_group_name_H-M   'P 1'
#
loop_
_entity.id
_entity.type
_entity.pdbx_description
1 polymer ?
#
loop_
_entity_poly.entity_id
_entity_poly.type
_entity_poly.pdbx_seq_one_letter_code
_entity_poly.pdbx_strand_id
1 'polypeptide(L)'
;MLIGKVAASKVSDPKKKRILLKKDDSITAEVLERIPFDLWREISLEGGEDVETRISVLYENLARKKDVVEKYFEEKIEKLKAGDELPPGVIKLVKVYIAIKRKLSVGDKMAGRHGNKGVLSRILPEEDMPYFKDGTPVDIVLNPLGVPSRMNVGQILETHLGWAARGMAEKINTIMEKNYGLDAIKKELKGIYSSPEFDRFIKGASEEEIRRFVRKLKKGILVSTPVFDGADEKEITNMLVAGGLPETGQTILHDGRTGEPFDHEITVGMIYMLKLHHLVDNKIHARSIGPYSLVTQQPLGGKAQFGGQRLGEMEVWAMEAYGAAYSLQEFLTVKSDDVAGRTRIYEAIVKGEHTSEPGLPESFNVLVKELQSLCLDVELIEEE
;
A
#
# COMPACT_ATOMS: atom_id res chain seq x y z
N MET A 1 42.63 -19.82 -23.09
CA MET A 1 43.22 -21.13 -22.70
C MET A 1 43.70 -21.92 -23.91
N LEU A 2 42.90 -21.98 -24.99
CA LEU A 2 43.25 -22.67 -26.23
C LEU A 2 43.94 -21.78 -27.29
N ILE A 3 43.70 -20.46 -27.26
CA ILE A 3 44.27 -19.49 -28.22
C ILE A 3 45.80 -19.42 -28.06
N GLY A 4 46.53 -19.53 -29.17
CA GLY A 4 48.00 -19.47 -29.24
C GLY A 4 48.71 -20.80 -29.05
N LYS A 5 47.98 -21.92 -28.93
CA LYS A 5 48.55 -23.27 -28.80
C LYS A 5 48.39 -24.08 -30.10
N VAL A 6 49.20 -25.13 -30.25
CA VAL A 6 49.23 -25.99 -31.46
C VAL A 6 48.40 -27.25 -31.23
N ALA A 7 47.59 -27.61 -32.23
CA ALA A 7 46.72 -28.78 -32.19
C ALA A 7 47.49 -30.08 -32.46
N ALA A 8 47.46 -31.04 -31.53
CA ALA A 8 48.10 -32.35 -31.69
C ALA A 8 47.30 -33.32 -32.56
N SER A 9 46.00 -33.09 -32.72
CA SER A 9 45.07 -33.96 -33.45
C SER A 9 44.18 -33.16 -34.40
N LYS A 10 43.70 -33.83 -35.46
CA LYS A 10 42.72 -33.23 -36.37
C LYS A 10 41.34 -33.23 -35.71
N VAL A 11 40.63 -32.10 -35.77
CA VAL A 11 39.23 -32.00 -35.32
C VAL A 11 38.35 -31.79 -36.55
N SER A 12 37.40 -32.69 -36.76
CA SER A 12 36.47 -32.66 -37.89
C SER A 12 35.03 -32.60 -37.40
N ASP A 13 34.20 -31.77 -38.03
CA ASP A 13 32.77 -31.73 -37.74
C ASP A 13 32.09 -33.01 -38.27
N PRO A 14 31.53 -33.87 -37.40
CA PRO A 14 30.87 -35.09 -37.83
C PRO A 14 29.57 -34.81 -38.63
N LYS A 15 28.92 -33.65 -38.45
CA LYS A 15 27.66 -33.31 -39.13
C LYS A 15 27.89 -32.71 -40.52
N LYS A 16 28.93 -31.92 -40.70
CA LYS A 16 29.24 -31.23 -41.97
C LYS A 16 30.38 -31.87 -42.78
N LYS A 17 30.97 -32.97 -42.30
CA LYS A 17 32.13 -33.68 -42.90
C LYS A 17 33.26 -32.73 -43.31
N ARG A 18 33.48 -31.66 -42.54
CA ARG A 18 34.51 -30.66 -42.81
C ARG A 18 35.57 -30.71 -41.73
N ILE A 19 36.83 -30.66 -42.12
CA ILE A 19 37.95 -30.52 -41.19
C ILE A 19 37.96 -29.08 -40.68
N LEU A 20 37.80 -28.92 -39.37
CA LEU A 20 37.76 -27.61 -38.72
C LEU A 20 39.13 -27.20 -38.17
N LEU A 21 39.95 -28.19 -37.79
CA LEU A 21 41.32 -27.99 -37.29
C LEU A 21 42.22 -29.11 -37.84
N LYS A 22 43.36 -28.75 -38.42
CA LYS A 22 44.38 -29.72 -38.89
C LYS A 22 45.41 -29.97 -37.78
N LYS A 23 46.09 -31.12 -37.87
CA LYS A 23 47.24 -31.41 -37.02
C LYS A 23 48.36 -30.38 -37.28
N ASP A 24 49.01 -29.92 -36.22
CA ASP A 24 50.08 -28.92 -36.20
C ASP A 24 49.65 -27.48 -36.54
N ASP A 25 48.34 -27.22 -36.60
CA ASP A 25 47.80 -25.88 -36.88
C ASP A 25 47.71 -25.04 -35.58
N SER A 26 47.97 -23.74 -35.69
CA SER A 26 47.92 -22.82 -34.56
C SER A 26 46.48 -22.38 -34.28
N ILE A 27 46.02 -22.53 -33.04
CA ILE A 27 44.65 -22.19 -32.66
C ILE A 27 44.54 -20.66 -32.48
N THR A 28 43.99 -19.97 -33.48
CA THR A 28 43.64 -18.55 -33.40
C THR A 28 42.18 -18.35 -32.94
N ALA A 29 41.83 -17.15 -32.48
CA ALA A 29 40.46 -16.84 -32.02
C ALA A 29 39.41 -17.10 -33.12
N GLU A 30 39.71 -16.74 -34.37
CA GLU A 30 38.84 -16.94 -35.53
C GLU A 30 38.60 -18.42 -35.87
N VAL A 31 39.61 -19.27 -35.62
CA VAL A 31 39.50 -20.72 -35.83
C VAL A 31 38.65 -21.34 -34.72
N LEU A 32 38.81 -20.88 -33.48
CA LEU A 32 38.04 -21.37 -32.34
C LEU A 32 36.53 -21.05 -32.47
N GLU A 33 36.18 -19.85 -32.95
CA GLU A 33 34.79 -19.44 -33.19
C GLU A 33 34.08 -20.28 -34.27
N ARG A 34 34.83 -20.83 -35.23
CA ARG A 34 34.30 -21.71 -36.27
C ARG A 34 34.00 -23.12 -35.77
N ILE A 35 34.58 -23.53 -34.64
CA ILE A 35 34.37 -24.84 -34.06
C ILE A 35 33.14 -24.78 -33.15
N PRO A 36 32.11 -25.62 -33.36
CA PRO A 36 31.01 -25.76 -32.43
C PRO A 36 31.50 -26.03 -31.01
N PHE A 37 30.88 -25.38 -30.04
CA PHE A 37 31.28 -25.43 -28.63
C PHE A 37 31.30 -26.87 -28.05
N ASP A 38 30.47 -27.78 -28.56
CA ASP A 38 30.46 -29.19 -28.14
C ASP A 38 31.74 -29.95 -28.53
N LEU A 39 32.42 -29.51 -29.61
CA LEU A 39 33.61 -30.16 -30.16
C LEU A 39 34.92 -29.62 -29.56
N TRP A 40 34.89 -28.57 -28.73
CA TRP A 40 36.12 -28.06 -28.12
C TRP A 40 36.72 -29.03 -27.09
N ARG A 41 35.93 -29.99 -26.59
CA ARG A 41 36.41 -31.10 -25.74
C ARG A 41 37.32 -32.08 -26.50
N GLU A 42 37.20 -32.14 -27.82
CA GLU A 42 37.98 -33.04 -28.69
C GLU A 42 39.30 -32.41 -29.17
N ILE A 43 39.58 -31.16 -28.81
CA ILE A 43 40.82 -30.47 -29.18
C ILE A 43 41.96 -30.96 -28.29
N SER A 44 42.88 -31.74 -28.85
CA SER A 44 44.13 -32.13 -28.19
C SER A 44 45.25 -31.13 -28.51
N LEU A 45 46.07 -30.81 -27.52
CA LEU A 45 47.17 -29.84 -27.58
C LEU A 45 48.52 -30.52 -27.43
N GLU A 46 49.51 -30.09 -28.20
CA GLU A 46 50.88 -30.60 -28.06
C GLU A 46 51.54 -30.07 -26.77
N GLY A 47 51.96 -30.97 -25.86
CA GLY A 47 52.57 -30.61 -24.57
C GLY A 47 51.64 -29.92 -23.58
N GLY A 48 50.31 -30.08 -23.72
CA GLY A 48 49.28 -29.28 -23.05
C GLY A 48 48.43 -30.00 -22.00
N GLU A 49 48.89 -31.13 -21.43
CA GLU A 49 48.11 -32.03 -20.55
C GLU A 49 47.40 -31.31 -19.37
N ASP A 50 48.04 -30.31 -18.77
CA ASP A 50 47.45 -29.50 -17.70
C ASP A 50 46.23 -28.69 -18.16
N VAL A 51 46.26 -28.18 -19.40
CA VAL A 51 45.19 -27.36 -19.97
C VAL A 51 44.04 -28.24 -20.43
N GLU A 52 44.32 -29.41 -20.99
CA GLU A 52 43.29 -30.40 -21.32
C GLU A 52 42.54 -30.89 -20.07
N THR A 53 43.27 -31.12 -18.97
CA THR A 53 42.68 -31.49 -17.68
C THR A 53 41.77 -30.38 -17.15
N ARG A 54 42.22 -29.11 -17.20
CA ARG A 54 41.40 -27.95 -16.78
C ARG A 54 40.15 -27.77 -17.65
N ILE A 55 40.27 -27.97 -18.96
CA ILE A 55 39.14 -27.91 -19.90
C ILE A 55 38.15 -29.03 -19.59
N SER A 56 38.63 -30.25 -19.32
CA SER A 56 37.78 -31.39 -18.95
C SER A 56 36.99 -31.11 -17.67
N VAL A 57 37.63 -30.57 -16.63
CA VAL A 57 36.95 -30.15 -15.39
C VAL A 57 35.92 -29.04 -15.64
N LEU A 58 36.21 -28.08 -16.53
CA LEU A 58 35.25 -27.04 -16.91
C LEU A 58 34.05 -27.61 -17.67
N TYR A 59 34.26 -28.56 -18.58
CA TYR A 59 33.18 -29.27 -19.28
C TYR A 59 32.33 -30.11 -18.34
N GLU A 60 32.93 -30.79 -17.36
CA GLU A 60 32.19 -31.51 -16.32
C GLU A 60 31.37 -30.58 -15.44
N ASN A 61 31.92 -29.42 -15.05
CA ASN A 61 31.18 -28.40 -14.32
C ASN A 61 30.04 -27.82 -15.16
N LEU A 62 30.26 -27.60 -16.46
CA LEU A 62 29.23 -27.13 -17.37
C LEU A 62 28.12 -28.17 -17.56
N ALA A 63 28.48 -29.44 -17.76
CA ALA A 63 27.54 -30.55 -17.89
C ALA A 63 26.69 -30.69 -16.62
N ARG A 64 27.31 -30.61 -15.44
CA ARG A 64 26.59 -30.58 -14.15
C ARG A 64 25.63 -29.40 -14.07
N LYS A 65 26.07 -28.19 -14.42
CA LYS A 65 25.20 -26.99 -14.41
C LYS A 65 24.05 -27.12 -15.42
N LYS A 66 24.31 -27.69 -16.59
CA LYS A 66 23.29 -27.93 -17.62
C LYS A 66 22.24 -28.93 -17.13
N ASP A 67 22.66 -30.05 -16.55
CA ASP A 67 21.77 -31.07 -15.98
C ASP A 67 20.87 -30.49 -14.86
N VAL A 68 21.43 -29.66 -13.98
CA VAL A 68 20.64 -28.96 -12.94
C VAL A 68 19.57 -28.05 -13.56
N VAL A 69 19.92 -27.30 -14.61
CA VAL A 69 18.97 -26.41 -15.29
C VAL A 69 17.91 -27.21 -16.04
N GLU A 70 18.29 -28.28 -16.73
CA GLU A 70 17.37 -29.16 -17.45
C GLU A 70 16.36 -29.80 -16.49
N LYS A 71 16.82 -30.38 -15.38
CA LYS A 71 15.95 -30.93 -14.34
C LYS A 71 15.00 -29.89 -13.75
N TYR A 72 15.51 -28.69 -13.45
CA TYR A 72 14.67 -27.61 -12.93
C TYR A 72 13.54 -27.21 -13.89
N PHE A 73 13.82 -27.17 -15.20
CA PHE A 73 12.80 -26.89 -16.20
C PHE A 73 11.85 -28.07 -16.39
N GLU A 74 12.35 -29.31 -16.36
CA GLU A 74 11.53 -30.52 -16.44
C GLU A 74 10.51 -30.57 -15.29
N GLU A 75 10.95 -30.36 -14.05
CA GLU A 75 10.06 -30.28 -12.88
C GLU A 75 9.02 -29.16 -13.01
N LYS A 76 9.40 -27.99 -13.56
CA LYS A 76 8.45 -26.90 -13.80
C LYS A 76 7.42 -27.25 -14.87
N ILE A 77 7.85 -27.92 -15.94
CA ILE A 77 6.97 -28.35 -17.02
C ILE A 77 5.99 -29.41 -16.50
N GLU A 78 6.45 -30.36 -15.69
CA GLU A 78 5.58 -31.34 -15.04
C GLU A 78 4.56 -30.66 -14.13
N LYS A 79 4.96 -29.71 -13.29
CA LYS A 79 4.04 -28.95 -12.42
C LYS A 79 2.99 -28.17 -13.21
N LEU A 80 3.32 -27.65 -14.39
CA LEU A 80 2.37 -26.92 -15.24
C LEU A 80 1.44 -27.84 -16.04
N LYS A 81 1.89 -29.06 -16.36
CA LYS A 81 1.08 -30.09 -17.04
C LYS A 81 0.17 -30.84 -16.07
N ALA A 82 0.59 -30.97 -14.82
CA ALA A 82 -0.23 -31.55 -13.77
C ALA A 82 -1.55 -30.75 -13.64
N GLY A 83 -2.66 -31.48 -13.53
CA GLY A 83 -3.94 -30.84 -13.26
C GLY A 83 -3.96 -30.25 -11.85
N ASP A 84 -4.56 -29.07 -11.70
CA ASP A 84 -4.77 -28.49 -10.38
C ASP A 84 -5.75 -29.33 -9.57
N GLU A 85 -5.54 -29.42 -8.26
CA GLU A 85 -6.52 -30.02 -7.35
C GLU A 85 -7.75 -29.10 -7.24
N LEU A 86 -8.89 -29.61 -7.72
CA LEU A 86 -10.17 -28.93 -7.67
C LEU A 86 -11.06 -29.52 -6.56
N PRO A 87 -11.88 -28.70 -5.88
CA PRO A 87 -12.90 -29.21 -4.97
C PRO A 87 -13.85 -30.20 -5.66
N PRO A 88 -14.40 -31.19 -4.93
CA PRO A 88 -15.34 -32.16 -5.51
C PRO A 88 -16.55 -31.45 -6.12
N GLY A 89 -16.90 -31.82 -7.36
CA GLY A 89 -17.98 -31.20 -8.13
C GLY A 89 -17.55 -30.02 -9.02
N VAL A 90 -16.31 -29.53 -8.93
CA VAL A 90 -15.78 -28.45 -9.78
C VAL A 90 -14.99 -29.04 -10.95
N ILE A 91 -15.47 -28.82 -12.18
CA ILE A 91 -14.81 -29.32 -13.40
C ILE A 91 -13.66 -28.40 -13.84
N LYS A 92 -13.84 -27.08 -13.72
CA LYS A 92 -12.85 -26.07 -14.13
C LYS A 92 -13.01 -24.81 -13.28
N LEU A 93 -11.89 -24.20 -12.89
CA LEU A 93 -11.86 -22.96 -12.13
C LEU A 93 -11.10 -21.88 -12.91
N VAL A 94 -11.71 -20.70 -13.05
CA VAL A 94 -11.09 -19.55 -13.73
C VAL A 94 -10.93 -18.42 -12.72
N LYS A 95 -9.68 -17.99 -12.45
CA LYS A 95 -9.37 -16.85 -11.58
C LYS A 95 -9.12 -15.61 -12.43
N VAL A 96 -9.93 -14.58 -12.27
CA VAL A 96 -9.75 -13.28 -12.93
C VAL A 96 -9.27 -12.27 -11.88
N TYR A 97 -8.07 -11.72 -12.08
CA TYR A 97 -7.51 -10.68 -11.20
C TYR A 97 -7.84 -9.30 -11.76
N ILE A 98 -8.49 -8.46 -10.94
CA ILE A 98 -8.84 -7.08 -11.31
C ILE A 98 -8.02 -6.13 -10.43
N ALA A 99 -7.24 -5.26 -11.07
CA ALA A 99 -6.49 -4.22 -10.38
C ALA A 99 -7.24 -2.88 -10.48
N ILE A 100 -7.51 -2.25 -9.34
CA ILE A 100 -8.22 -0.96 -9.27
C ILE A 100 -7.35 0.04 -8.50
N LYS A 101 -7.10 1.20 -9.08
CA LYS A 101 -6.47 2.34 -8.39
C LYS A 101 -7.56 3.18 -7.73
N ARG A 102 -7.57 3.23 -6.40
CA ARG A 102 -8.52 4.04 -5.62
C ARG A 102 -7.85 5.36 -5.19
N LYS A 103 -8.50 6.48 -5.48
CA LYS A 103 -8.06 7.82 -5.05
C LYS A 103 -8.46 8.08 -3.59
N LEU A 104 -7.98 9.17 -3.02
CA LEU A 104 -8.42 9.65 -1.71
C LEU A 104 -9.79 10.33 -1.87
N SER A 105 -10.73 9.97 -1.01
CA SER A 105 -12.11 10.48 -1.04
C SER A 105 -12.52 11.01 0.32
N VAL A 106 -13.46 11.96 0.35
CA VAL A 106 -14.12 12.39 1.59
C VAL A 106 -14.73 11.18 2.29
N GLY A 107 -14.48 11.03 3.59
CA GLY A 107 -14.88 9.85 4.36
C GLY A 107 -13.78 8.79 4.53
N ASP A 108 -12.66 8.87 3.80
CA ASP A 108 -11.53 7.97 4.03
C ASP A 108 -10.87 8.24 5.39
N LYS A 109 -10.43 7.18 6.06
CA LYS A 109 -9.75 7.29 7.36
C LYS A 109 -8.24 7.46 7.17
N MET A 110 -7.69 8.47 7.80
CA MET A 110 -6.25 8.74 7.87
C MET A 110 -5.75 8.73 9.31
N ALA A 111 -4.45 8.56 9.50
CA ALA A 111 -3.82 8.59 10.80
C ALA A 111 -2.39 9.15 10.72
N GLY A 112 -1.99 9.94 11.71
CA GLY A 112 -0.56 10.18 11.94
C GLY A 112 0.07 9.04 12.75
N ARG A 113 1.39 9.11 12.93
CA ARG A 113 2.17 8.12 13.71
C ARG A 113 1.88 8.20 15.22
N HIS A 114 1.38 9.32 15.71
CA HIS A 114 1.13 9.59 17.12
C HIS A 114 -0.30 9.25 17.57
N GLY A 115 -0.98 8.33 16.87
CA GLY A 115 -2.32 7.86 17.24
C GLY A 115 -3.46 8.85 16.93
N ASN A 116 -3.16 9.98 16.28
CA ASN A 116 -4.13 10.96 15.79
C ASN A 116 -4.83 10.42 14.54
N LYS A 117 -5.94 9.69 14.76
CA LYS A 117 -6.82 9.20 13.69
C LYS A 117 -7.89 10.24 13.36
N GLY A 118 -8.18 10.41 12.08
CA GLY A 118 -9.20 11.30 11.56
C GLY A 118 -9.88 10.75 10.31
N VAL A 119 -11.01 11.33 9.96
CA VAL A 119 -11.70 11.08 8.69
C VAL A 119 -11.56 12.35 7.85
N LEU A 120 -11.23 12.19 6.56
CA LEU A 120 -11.15 13.33 5.65
C LEU A 120 -12.53 13.96 5.49
N SER A 121 -12.68 15.22 5.89
CA SER A 121 -13.96 15.95 5.87
C SER A 121 -14.22 16.65 4.54
N ARG A 122 -13.20 17.30 3.97
CA ARG A 122 -13.32 18.08 2.73
C ARG A 122 -11.99 18.07 1.97
N ILE A 123 -12.08 18.12 0.65
CA ILE A 123 -10.96 18.39 -0.25
C ILE A 123 -11.19 19.80 -0.79
N LEU A 124 -10.27 20.71 -0.51
CA LEU A 124 -10.34 22.10 -0.95
C LEU A 124 -9.44 22.31 -2.18
N PRO A 125 -9.80 23.27 -3.07
CA PRO A 125 -8.87 23.81 -4.05
C PRO A 125 -7.65 24.47 -3.37
N GLU A 126 -6.54 24.59 -4.11
CA GLU A 126 -5.28 25.13 -3.59
C GLU A 126 -5.39 26.62 -3.23
N GLU A 127 -6.17 27.38 -4.01
CA GLU A 127 -6.44 28.80 -3.80
C GLU A 127 -7.19 29.12 -2.50
N ASP A 128 -7.93 28.15 -1.97
CA ASP A 128 -8.71 28.27 -0.74
C ASP A 128 -7.88 27.93 0.51
N MET A 129 -6.68 27.38 0.34
CA MET A 129 -5.85 26.91 1.45
C MET A 129 -5.09 28.08 2.10
N PRO A 130 -4.90 28.04 3.43
CA PRO A 130 -3.97 28.95 4.09
C PRO A 130 -2.58 28.88 3.46
N TYR A 131 -1.94 30.04 3.30
CA TYR A 131 -0.65 30.12 2.62
C TYR A 131 0.36 30.97 3.40
N PHE A 132 1.64 30.67 3.18
CA PHE A 132 2.77 31.38 3.75
C PHE A 132 3.00 32.71 3.02
N LYS A 133 3.83 33.60 3.59
CA LYS A 133 4.16 34.89 2.96
C LYS A 133 4.82 34.77 1.57
N ASP A 134 5.44 33.64 1.27
CA ASP A 134 6.03 33.33 -0.04
C ASP A 134 5.00 32.85 -1.08
N GLY A 135 3.73 32.68 -0.69
CA GLY A 135 2.64 32.18 -1.53
C GLY A 135 2.45 30.66 -1.47
N THR A 136 3.30 29.92 -0.75
CA THR A 136 3.20 28.46 -0.66
C THR A 136 1.96 28.08 0.17
N PRO A 137 1.02 27.25 -0.33
CA PRO A 137 -0.13 26.80 0.44
C PRO A 137 0.21 25.61 1.35
N VAL A 138 -0.58 25.42 2.40
CA VAL A 138 -0.50 24.23 3.25
C VAL A 138 -1.29 23.06 2.65
N ASP A 139 -0.82 21.83 2.84
CA ASP A 139 -1.50 20.63 2.29
C ASP A 139 -2.65 20.12 3.18
N ILE A 140 -2.48 20.17 4.51
CA ILE A 140 -3.40 19.58 5.48
C ILE A 140 -3.56 20.53 6.68
N VAL A 141 -4.81 20.81 7.05
CA VAL A 141 -5.14 21.55 8.27
C VAL A 141 -5.63 20.56 9.34
N LEU A 142 -4.96 20.55 10.49
CA LEU A 142 -5.29 19.69 11.63
C LEU A 142 -5.88 20.52 12.79
N ASN A 143 -6.80 19.91 13.55
CA ASN A 143 -7.40 20.56 14.71
C ASN A 143 -6.46 20.47 15.93
N PRO A 144 -6.04 21.60 16.55
CA PRO A 144 -5.13 21.61 17.69
C PRO A 144 -5.76 21.08 18.99
N LEU A 145 -7.10 21.10 19.13
CA LEU A 145 -7.79 20.70 20.36
C LEU A 145 -7.56 19.22 20.73
N GLY A 146 -7.19 18.39 19.76
CA GLY A 146 -6.88 16.99 19.99
C GLY A 146 -5.58 16.75 20.77
N VAL A 147 -4.64 17.71 20.75
CA VAL A 147 -3.31 17.53 21.35
C VAL A 147 -3.36 17.61 22.88
N PRO A 148 -3.95 18.64 23.50
CA PRO A 148 -4.01 18.72 24.97
C PRO A 148 -4.85 17.59 25.57
N SER A 149 -5.97 17.24 24.93
CA SER A 149 -6.88 16.20 25.44
C SER A 149 -6.28 14.79 25.42
N ARG A 150 -5.42 14.48 24.43
CA ARG A 150 -4.81 13.15 24.27
C ARG A 150 -3.36 13.07 24.76
N MET A 151 -2.78 14.20 25.16
CA MET A 151 -1.40 14.33 25.65
C MET A 151 -0.34 13.75 24.70
N ASN A 152 -0.59 13.76 23.39
CA ASN A 152 0.32 13.23 22.37
C ASN A 152 1.18 14.36 21.74
N VAL A 153 1.95 15.04 22.59
CA VAL A 153 2.79 16.21 22.23
C VAL A 153 3.86 15.89 21.20
N GLY A 154 4.29 14.63 21.10
CA GLY A 154 5.28 14.18 20.13
C GLY A 154 4.94 14.52 18.67
N GLN A 155 3.65 14.67 18.33
CA GLN A 155 3.26 15.09 16.97
C GLN A 155 3.68 16.53 16.65
N ILE A 156 3.75 17.42 17.65
CA ILE A 156 4.21 18.79 17.49
C ILE A 156 5.73 18.78 17.26
N LEU A 157 6.47 18.01 18.07
CA LEU A 157 7.91 17.84 17.91
C LEU A 157 8.27 17.24 16.54
N GLU A 158 7.52 16.25 16.07
CA GLU A 158 7.65 15.69 14.72
C GLU A 158 7.44 16.78 13.65
N THR A 159 6.40 17.60 13.83
CA THR A 159 6.04 18.69 12.89
C THR A 159 7.16 19.73 12.80
N HIS A 160 7.70 20.17 13.94
CA HIS A 160 8.81 21.12 14.00
C HIS A 160 10.09 20.56 13.39
N LEU A 161 10.48 19.33 13.77
CA LEU A 161 11.67 18.68 13.25
C LEU A 161 11.56 18.42 11.73
N GLY A 162 10.39 18.02 11.26
CA GLY A 162 10.10 17.85 9.85
C GLY A 162 10.17 19.16 9.07
N TRP A 163 9.75 20.27 9.67
CA TRP A 163 9.88 21.59 9.06
C TRP A 163 11.34 22.01 8.95
N ALA A 164 12.11 21.86 10.02
CA ALA A 164 13.55 22.12 10.04
C ALA A 164 14.29 21.33 8.96
N ALA A 165 13.98 20.04 8.85
CA ALA A 165 14.57 19.14 7.85
C ALA A 165 14.25 19.56 6.40
N ARG A 166 13.05 20.11 6.15
CA ARG A 166 12.68 20.66 4.84
C ARG A 166 13.38 22.00 4.57
N GLY A 167 13.39 22.91 5.55
CA GLY A 167 14.05 24.23 5.40
C GLY A 167 15.55 24.12 5.11
N MET A 168 16.25 23.21 5.79
CA MET A 168 17.66 22.93 5.48
C MET A 168 17.86 22.36 4.07
N ALA A 169 16.96 21.50 3.58
CA ALA A 169 17.03 21.02 2.20
C ALA A 169 16.77 22.13 1.18
N GLU A 170 15.79 23.01 1.43
CA GLU A 170 15.49 24.16 0.57
C GLU A 170 16.68 25.14 0.49
N LYS A 171 17.39 25.36 1.59
CA LYS A 171 18.64 26.13 1.62
C LYS A 171 19.71 25.51 0.73
N ILE A 172 19.92 24.19 0.80
CA ILE A 172 20.88 23.48 -0.06
C ILE A 172 20.44 23.54 -1.54
N ASN A 173 19.15 23.36 -1.82
CA ASN A 173 18.61 23.44 -3.18
C ASN A 173 18.84 24.84 -3.77
N THR A 174 18.59 25.89 -3.00
CA THR A 174 18.82 27.28 -3.42
C THR A 174 20.30 27.51 -3.77
N ILE A 175 21.22 26.93 -2.99
CA ILE A 175 22.66 27.02 -3.26
C ILE A 175 23.03 26.27 -4.55
N MET A 176 22.40 25.11 -4.78
CA MET A 176 22.61 24.30 -5.98
C MET A 176 22.07 24.99 -7.25
N GLU A 177 20.90 25.64 -7.18
CA GLU A 177 20.27 26.33 -8.32
C GLU A 177 21.01 27.60 -8.72
N LYS A 178 21.52 28.35 -7.74
CA LYS A 178 22.38 29.53 -7.99
C LYS A 178 23.79 29.17 -8.44
N ASN A 179 24.07 27.88 -8.61
CA ASN A 179 25.33 27.31 -9.09
C ASN A 179 26.55 27.85 -8.31
N TYR A 180 26.41 28.03 -7.00
CA TYR A 180 27.53 28.38 -6.14
C TYR A 180 28.57 27.25 -6.15
N GLY A 181 29.84 27.61 -5.97
CA GLY A 181 30.95 26.64 -5.93
C GLY A 181 30.70 25.53 -4.90
N LEU A 182 31.22 24.33 -5.18
CA LEU A 182 31.06 23.13 -4.33
C LEU A 182 31.43 23.38 -2.86
N ASP A 183 32.32 24.33 -2.59
CA ASP A 183 32.77 24.66 -1.24
C ASP A 183 31.63 25.18 -0.35
N ALA A 184 30.67 25.93 -0.92
CA ALA A 184 29.49 26.39 -0.19
C ALA A 184 28.59 25.22 0.20
N ILE A 185 28.35 24.29 -0.73
CA ILE A 185 27.56 23.08 -0.50
C ILE A 185 28.24 22.18 0.54
N LYS A 186 29.55 21.98 0.44
CA LYS A 186 30.34 21.21 1.40
C LYS A 186 30.28 21.84 2.79
N LYS A 187 30.33 23.17 2.90
CA LYS A 187 30.25 23.89 4.18
C LYS A 187 28.89 23.67 4.85
N GLU A 188 27.79 23.82 4.12
CA GLU A 188 26.44 23.59 4.66
C GLU A 188 26.22 22.12 5.03
N LEU A 189 26.62 21.18 4.18
CA LEU A 189 26.49 19.74 4.47
C LEU A 189 27.28 19.35 5.73
N LYS A 190 28.47 19.94 5.96
CA LYS A 190 29.23 19.73 7.19
C LYS A 190 28.52 20.26 8.42
N GLY A 191 27.91 21.45 8.32
CA GLY A 191 27.13 22.02 9.42
C GLY A 191 25.96 21.13 9.83
N ILE A 192 25.29 20.50 8.86
CA ILE A 192 24.12 19.65 9.09
C ILE A 192 24.49 18.31 9.72
N TYR A 193 25.44 17.57 9.11
CA TYR A 193 25.66 16.17 9.48
C TYR A 193 26.73 15.94 10.54
N SER A 194 27.55 16.96 10.86
CA SER A 194 28.50 17.06 11.99
C SER A 194 29.11 15.75 12.52
N SER A 195 29.40 14.77 11.66
CA SER A 195 29.88 13.45 12.03
C SER A 195 31.24 13.16 11.40
N PRO A 196 32.17 12.51 12.14
CA PRO A 196 33.51 12.21 11.63
C PRO A 196 33.50 11.33 10.37
N GLU A 197 32.50 10.47 10.24
CA GLU A 197 32.32 9.59 9.07
C GLU A 197 31.89 10.37 7.84
N PHE A 198 30.95 11.29 8.00
CA PHE A 198 30.47 12.12 6.91
C PHE A 198 31.52 13.13 6.44
N ASP A 199 32.37 13.61 7.35
CA ASP A 199 33.53 14.43 7.00
C ASP A 199 34.53 13.69 6.11
N ARG A 200 34.75 12.38 6.34
CA ARG A 200 35.57 11.55 5.46
C ARG A 200 34.93 11.38 4.09
N PHE A 201 33.60 11.18 4.05
CA PHE A 201 32.84 11.10 2.80
C PHE A 201 32.97 12.39 1.99
N ILE A 202 32.77 13.57 2.58
CA ILE A 202 32.89 14.85 1.87
C ILE A 202 34.31 15.10 1.33
N LYS A 203 35.34 14.64 2.05
CA LYS A 203 36.74 14.79 1.62
C LYS A 203 37.12 13.82 0.49
N GLY A 204 36.57 12.60 0.50
CA GLY A 204 36.87 11.56 -0.48
C GLY A 204 35.93 11.51 -1.70
N ALA A 205 34.75 12.14 -1.61
CA ALA A 205 33.76 12.10 -2.68
C ALA A 205 34.12 13.00 -3.86
N SER A 206 33.87 12.49 -5.06
CA SER A 206 33.94 13.25 -6.30
C SER A 206 32.82 14.30 -6.39
N GLU A 207 32.99 15.30 -7.25
CA GLU A 207 31.99 16.34 -7.49
C GLU A 207 30.62 15.75 -7.92
N GLU A 208 30.64 14.74 -8.78
CA GLU A 208 29.43 14.07 -9.26
C GLU A 208 28.69 13.34 -8.13
N GLU A 209 29.42 12.73 -7.21
CA GLU A 209 28.84 12.03 -6.06
C GLU A 209 28.15 12.98 -5.09
N ILE A 210 28.76 14.13 -4.83
CA ILE A 210 28.17 15.17 -3.97
C ILE A 210 26.91 15.72 -4.63
N ARG A 211 26.94 16.03 -5.94
CA ARG A 211 25.75 16.49 -6.67
C ARG A 211 24.65 15.43 -6.66
N ARG A 212 25.00 14.15 -6.84
CA ARG A 212 24.04 13.03 -6.74
C ARG A 212 23.44 12.90 -5.35
N PHE A 213 24.24 13.12 -4.30
CA PHE A 213 23.77 13.10 -2.92
C PHE A 213 22.78 14.24 -2.65
N VAL A 214 23.12 15.47 -3.03
CA VAL A 214 22.23 16.63 -2.89
C VAL A 214 20.92 16.44 -3.66
N ARG A 215 20.96 15.87 -4.88
CA ARG A 215 19.74 15.54 -5.64
C ARG A 215 18.80 14.60 -4.88
N LYS A 216 19.32 13.69 -4.06
CA LYS A 216 18.49 12.81 -3.21
C LYS A 216 17.82 13.59 -2.07
N LEU A 217 18.48 14.63 -1.56
CA LEU A 217 17.98 15.49 -0.48
C LEU A 217 16.99 16.56 -0.95
N LYS A 218 16.67 16.64 -2.26
CA LYS A 218 15.84 17.71 -2.82
C LYS A 218 14.50 17.92 -2.10
N LYS A 219 13.88 16.85 -1.60
CA LYS A 219 12.57 16.90 -0.94
C LYS A 219 12.64 17.21 0.56
N GLY A 220 13.80 17.14 1.18
CA GLY A 220 13.96 17.17 2.63
C GLY A 220 15.13 16.32 3.10
N ILE A 221 15.71 16.71 4.22
CA ILE A 221 16.73 15.93 4.90
C ILE A 221 16.07 14.78 5.66
N LEU A 222 16.67 13.59 5.60
CA LEU A 222 16.22 12.46 6.40
C LEU A 222 16.82 12.56 7.80
N VAL A 223 15.95 12.60 8.80
CA VAL A 223 16.32 12.60 10.21
C VAL A 223 15.94 11.26 10.83
N SER A 224 16.81 10.73 11.69
CA SER A 224 16.55 9.53 12.47
C SER A 224 16.53 9.91 13.95
N THR A 225 15.46 9.56 14.64
CA THR A 225 15.30 9.80 16.07
C THR A 225 14.98 8.46 16.74
N PRO A 226 15.92 7.89 17.51
CA PRO A 226 15.67 6.68 18.29
C PRO A 226 14.48 6.84 19.26
N VAL A 227 13.87 5.71 19.64
CA VAL A 227 12.62 5.73 20.44
C VAL A 227 12.83 6.27 21.86
N PHE A 228 13.96 5.95 22.49
CA PHE A 228 14.26 6.31 23.88
C PHE A 228 15.46 7.27 24.04
N ASP A 229 16.16 7.55 22.95
CA ASP A 229 17.31 8.46 22.90
C ASP A 229 17.05 9.46 21.75
N GLY A 230 15.99 10.24 21.93
CA GLY A 230 15.45 11.12 20.91
C GLY A 230 16.15 12.46 20.85
N ALA A 231 15.80 13.27 19.85
CA ALA A 231 16.32 14.62 19.71
C ALA A 231 15.75 15.52 20.82
N ASP A 232 16.63 16.31 21.43
CA ASP A 232 16.22 17.29 22.43
C ASP A 232 15.55 18.51 21.78
N GLU A 233 14.69 19.21 22.53
CA GLU A 233 14.01 20.42 22.03
C GLU A 233 14.99 21.51 21.57
N LYS A 234 16.14 21.64 22.26
CA LYS A 234 17.21 22.56 21.87
C LYS A 234 17.82 22.20 20.52
N GLU A 235 17.98 20.90 20.23
CA GLU A 235 18.50 20.44 18.96
C GLU A 235 17.52 20.74 17.83
N ILE A 236 16.22 20.51 18.06
CA ILE A 236 15.16 20.85 17.10
C ILE A 236 15.14 22.37 16.82
N THR A 237 15.23 23.18 17.87
CA THR A 237 15.26 24.65 17.75
C THR A 237 16.49 25.11 16.97
N ASN A 238 17.67 24.58 17.28
CA ASN A 238 18.91 24.87 16.54
C ASN A 238 18.80 24.46 15.06
N MET A 239 18.14 23.33 14.77
CA MET A 239 17.88 22.87 13.41
C MET A 239 16.92 23.80 12.66
N LEU A 240 15.87 24.34 13.31
CA LEU A 240 14.97 25.33 12.72
C LEU A 240 15.74 26.59 12.32
N VAL A 241 16.57 27.13 13.22
CA VAL A 241 17.41 28.30 12.96
C VAL A 241 18.40 28.05 11.82
N ALA A 242 19.04 26.88 11.80
CA ALA A 242 19.97 26.50 10.72
C ALA A 242 19.28 26.45 9.34
N GLY A 243 17.99 26.08 9.32
CA GLY A 243 17.12 26.10 8.14
C GLY A 243 16.58 27.48 7.77
N GLY A 244 16.84 28.53 8.55
CA GLY A 244 16.30 29.87 8.33
C GLY A 244 14.84 30.03 8.72
N LEU A 245 14.34 29.18 9.62
CA LEU A 245 12.96 29.16 10.11
C LEU A 245 12.86 29.77 11.51
N PRO A 246 11.66 30.19 11.95
CA PRO A 246 11.44 30.71 13.31
C PRO A 246 11.78 29.69 14.40
N GLU A 247 12.40 30.16 15.49
CA GLU A 247 12.75 29.33 16.66
C GLU A 247 11.52 28.66 17.29
N THR A 248 10.38 29.34 17.28
CA THR A 248 9.12 28.85 17.87
C THR A 248 8.48 27.71 17.08
N GLY A 249 8.90 27.47 15.82
CA GLY A 249 8.19 26.56 14.91
C GLY A 249 6.81 27.09 14.49
N GLN A 250 6.54 28.38 14.71
CA GLN A 250 5.29 29.05 14.38
C GLN A 250 5.53 30.18 13.39
N THR A 251 4.55 30.46 12.54
CA THR A 251 4.59 31.57 11.60
C THR A 251 3.19 32.10 11.30
N ILE A 252 3.12 33.31 10.77
CA ILE A 252 1.87 33.91 10.31
C ILE A 252 1.52 33.33 8.94
N LEU A 253 0.32 32.76 8.84
CA LEU A 253 -0.29 32.38 7.57
C LEU A 253 -1.32 33.43 7.16
N HIS A 254 -1.68 33.43 5.88
CA HIS A 254 -2.76 34.23 5.32
C HIS A 254 -3.90 33.31 4.89
N ASP A 255 -5.13 33.77 5.05
CA ASP A 255 -6.31 33.07 4.58
C ASP A 255 -6.38 33.12 3.04
N GLY A 256 -6.47 31.96 2.39
CA GLY A 256 -6.57 31.86 0.93
C GLY A 256 -7.82 32.52 0.35
N ARG A 257 -8.90 32.63 1.14
CA ARG A 257 -10.19 33.17 0.67
C ARG A 257 -10.28 34.68 0.73
N THR A 258 -9.78 35.26 1.81
CA THR A 258 -9.87 36.70 2.08
C THR A 258 -8.56 37.43 1.76
N GLY A 259 -7.43 36.72 1.84
CA GLY A 259 -6.09 37.28 1.74
C GLY A 259 -5.58 37.94 3.02
N GLU A 260 -6.38 37.97 4.09
CA GLU A 260 -6.00 38.59 5.36
C GLU A 260 -5.07 37.68 6.18
N PRO A 261 -4.11 38.23 6.93
CA PRO A 261 -3.27 37.45 7.85
C PRO A 261 -4.10 36.97 9.05
N PHE A 262 -3.78 35.78 9.58
CA PHE A 262 -4.37 35.33 10.85
C PHE A 262 -3.85 36.15 12.04
N ASP A 263 -4.70 36.31 13.06
CA ASP A 263 -4.38 37.10 14.27
C ASP A 263 -3.23 36.50 15.11
N HIS A 264 -3.04 35.18 15.04
CA HIS A 264 -2.05 34.44 15.83
C HIS A 264 -1.12 33.64 14.92
N GLU A 265 0.13 33.47 15.38
CA GLU A 265 1.08 32.57 14.73
C GLU A 265 0.62 31.12 14.87
N ILE A 266 0.71 30.38 13.78
CA ILE A 266 0.24 29.00 13.67
C ILE A 266 1.46 28.09 13.60
N THR A 267 1.42 26.97 14.30
CA THR A 267 2.41 25.91 14.14
C THR A 267 2.27 25.29 12.76
N VAL A 268 3.33 25.37 11.96
CA VAL A 268 3.38 24.76 10.63
C VAL A 268 4.59 23.85 10.53
N GLY A 269 4.48 22.79 9.74
CA GLY A 269 5.61 21.91 9.50
C GLY A 269 5.24 20.66 8.74
N MET A 270 6.12 19.67 8.79
CA MET A 270 5.95 18.42 8.06
C MET A 270 5.66 17.29 9.03
N ILE A 271 4.46 16.71 8.94
CA ILE A 271 4.05 15.55 9.74
C ILE A 271 3.82 14.34 8.83
N TYR A 272 4.25 13.16 9.26
CA TYR A 272 4.08 11.94 8.47
C TYR A 272 2.66 11.37 8.64
N MET A 273 1.87 11.46 7.57
CA MET A 273 0.49 10.99 7.54
C MET A 273 0.33 9.68 6.75
N LEU A 274 -0.48 8.78 7.28
CA LEU A 274 -0.79 7.46 6.72
C LEU A 274 -2.26 7.38 6.30
N LYS A 275 -2.51 6.81 5.12
CA LYS A 275 -3.85 6.39 4.69
C LYS A 275 -4.14 4.99 5.24
N LEU A 276 -5.25 4.84 5.97
CA LEU A 276 -5.67 3.53 6.48
C LEU A 276 -6.49 2.78 5.43
N HIS A 277 -6.53 1.44 5.52
CA HIS A 277 -7.34 0.59 4.65
C HIS A 277 -8.87 0.74 4.88
N HIS A 278 -9.27 1.56 5.85
CA HIS A 278 -10.67 1.88 6.15
C HIS A 278 -11.21 2.91 5.16
N LEU A 279 -11.48 2.45 3.93
CA LEU A 279 -12.01 3.27 2.84
C LEU A 279 -13.52 3.46 2.97
N VAL A 280 -14.00 4.63 2.57
CA VAL A 280 -15.43 4.97 2.61
C VAL A 280 -16.27 4.06 1.70
N ASP A 281 -15.79 3.77 0.49
CA ASP A 281 -16.49 2.93 -0.49
C ASP A 281 -16.77 1.51 0.04
N ASN A 282 -15.91 1.01 0.92
CA ASN A 282 -16.10 -0.30 1.52
C ASN A 282 -17.20 -0.28 2.59
N LYS A 283 -17.48 0.88 3.19
CA LYS A 283 -18.43 1.05 4.30
C LYS A 283 -19.81 1.48 3.87
N ILE A 284 -19.94 2.31 2.84
CA ILE A 284 -21.25 2.73 2.34
C ILE A 284 -22.00 1.51 1.80
N HIS A 285 -23.20 1.30 2.28
CA HIS A 285 -24.11 0.25 1.85
C HIS A 285 -25.54 0.71 2.12
N ALA A 286 -26.42 0.51 1.14
CA ALA A 286 -27.84 0.79 1.26
C ALA A 286 -28.60 -0.31 0.51
N ARG A 287 -29.81 -0.61 0.98
CA ARG A 287 -30.72 -1.54 0.32
C ARG A 287 -32.15 -1.01 0.41
N SER A 288 -32.95 -1.32 -0.60
CA SER A 288 -34.41 -1.23 -0.54
C SER A 288 -34.97 -2.62 -0.28
N ILE A 289 -34.83 -3.53 -1.26
CA ILE A 289 -35.26 -4.93 -1.21
C ILE A 289 -34.03 -5.82 -1.46
N GLY A 290 -34.04 -7.05 -0.94
CA GLY A 290 -32.96 -8.01 -1.18
C GLY A 290 -33.37 -9.41 -0.75
N PRO A 291 -32.41 -10.34 -0.64
CA PRO A 291 -32.72 -11.70 -0.22
C PRO A 291 -33.14 -11.77 1.25
N TYR A 292 -33.93 -12.81 1.54
CA TYR A 292 -34.47 -13.13 2.85
C TYR A 292 -34.04 -14.53 3.27
N SER A 293 -33.99 -14.76 4.59
CA SER A 293 -33.75 -16.07 5.18
C SER A 293 -34.90 -17.03 4.86
N LEU A 294 -34.58 -18.30 4.58
CA LEU A 294 -35.58 -19.33 4.35
C LEU A 294 -36.37 -19.69 5.61
N VAL A 295 -35.74 -19.58 6.78
CA VAL A 295 -36.34 -20.00 8.05
C VAL A 295 -37.23 -18.90 8.62
N THR A 296 -36.66 -17.72 8.87
CA THR A 296 -37.34 -16.64 9.59
C THR A 296 -37.96 -15.58 8.67
N GLN A 297 -37.77 -15.69 7.35
CA GLN A 297 -38.20 -14.69 6.36
C GLN A 297 -37.63 -13.27 6.57
N GLN A 298 -36.64 -13.11 7.47
CA GLN A 298 -35.97 -11.84 7.73
C GLN A 298 -34.94 -11.49 6.65
N PRO A 299 -34.67 -10.19 6.40
CA PRO A 299 -33.60 -9.77 5.49
C PRO A 299 -32.24 -10.35 5.90
N LEU A 300 -31.45 -10.84 4.94
CA LEU A 300 -30.09 -11.33 5.24
C LEU A 300 -29.19 -10.23 5.80
N GLY A 301 -28.12 -10.62 6.49
CA GLY A 301 -27.11 -9.72 7.04
C GLY A 301 -25.88 -9.54 6.15
N GLY A 302 -25.24 -8.38 6.24
CA GLY A 302 -23.93 -8.12 5.62
C GLY A 302 -23.97 -7.62 4.17
N LYS A 303 -23.03 -6.74 3.84
CA LYS A 303 -22.94 -6.04 2.54
C LYS A 303 -22.85 -7.00 1.34
N ALA A 304 -22.14 -8.12 1.47
CA ALA A 304 -21.94 -9.06 0.37
C ALA A 304 -23.23 -9.74 -0.10
N GLN A 305 -24.23 -9.86 0.77
CA GLN A 305 -25.51 -10.50 0.48
C GLN A 305 -26.63 -9.47 0.24
N PHE A 306 -26.27 -8.21 -0.03
CA PHE A 306 -27.20 -7.09 -0.01
C PHE A 306 -28.00 -7.02 1.30
N GLY A 307 -27.33 -7.32 2.41
CA GLY A 307 -27.94 -7.48 3.72
C GLY A 307 -28.41 -6.17 4.35
N GLY A 308 -29.36 -6.26 5.28
CA GLY A 308 -30.00 -5.13 5.95
C GLY A 308 -29.25 -4.72 7.19
N GLN A 309 -29.52 -3.50 7.65
CA GLN A 309 -29.05 -3.06 8.95
C GLN A 309 -29.89 -3.72 10.02
N ARG A 310 -29.24 -4.26 11.05
CA ARG A 310 -29.93 -4.79 12.22
C ARG A 310 -30.48 -3.64 13.03
N LEU A 311 -31.80 -3.62 13.23
CA LEU A 311 -32.43 -2.86 14.30
C LEU A 311 -32.30 -3.70 15.58
N GLY A 312 -31.52 -3.22 16.54
CA GLY A 312 -31.28 -3.93 17.79
C GLY A 312 -32.32 -3.59 18.85
N GLU A 313 -32.23 -4.31 19.96
CA GLU A 313 -33.10 -4.15 21.13
C GLU A 313 -33.02 -2.74 21.72
N MET A 314 -31.81 -2.16 21.79
CA MET A 314 -31.62 -0.79 22.30
C MET A 314 -32.27 0.26 21.40
N GLU A 315 -32.28 0.06 20.08
CA GLU A 315 -32.98 0.95 19.16
C GLU A 315 -34.51 0.83 19.30
N VAL A 316 -35.03 -0.38 19.58
CA VAL A 316 -36.45 -0.60 19.88
C VAL A 316 -36.85 0.16 21.14
N TRP A 317 -36.10 0.03 22.25
CA TRP A 317 -36.37 0.77 23.48
C TRP A 317 -36.35 2.28 23.28
N ALA A 318 -35.43 2.78 22.46
CA ALA A 318 -35.39 4.19 22.12
C ALA A 318 -36.69 4.63 21.41
N MET A 319 -37.20 3.84 20.46
CA MET A 319 -38.47 4.13 19.78
C MET A 319 -39.69 4.06 20.71
N GLU A 320 -39.72 3.08 21.62
CA GLU A 320 -40.75 2.95 22.65
C GLU A 320 -40.76 4.17 23.59
N ALA A 321 -39.58 4.64 24.02
CA ALA A 321 -39.44 5.83 24.86
C ALA A 321 -39.98 7.11 24.20
N TYR A 322 -39.89 7.21 22.86
CA TYR A 322 -40.51 8.28 22.09
C TYR A 322 -42.02 8.08 21.85
N GLY A 323 -42.59 6.91 22.17
CA GLY A 323 -43.98 6.57 21.86
C GLY A 323 -44.23 6.36 20.36
N ALA A 324 -43.19 6.04 19.58
CA ALA A 324 -43.27 5.90 18.12
C ALA A 324 -43.87 4.55 17.68
N ALA A 325 -45.09 4.24 18.15
CA ALA A 325 -45.73 2.94 18.00
C ALA A 325 -45.91 2.51 16.53
N TYR A 326 -46.42 3.40 15.67
CA TYR A 326 -46.62 3.10 14.24
C TYR A 326 -45.30 2.83 13.51
N SER A 327 -44.27 3.65 13.75
CA SER A 327 -42.95 3.46 13.14
C SER A 327 -42.30 2.16 13.61
N LEU A 328 -42.43 1.84 14.90
CA LEU A 328 -41.89 0.60 15.46
C LEU A 328 -42.61 -0.62 14.89
N GLN A 329 -43.94 -0.59 14.82
CA GLN A 329 -44.74 -1.63 14.19
C GLN A 329 -44.32 -1.85 12.73
N GLU A 330 -44.10 -0.77 11.97
CA GLU A 330 -43.63 -0.86 10.59
C GLU A 330 -42.27 -1.54 10.47
N PHE A 331 -41.30 -1.18 11.32
CA PHE A 331 -39.96 -1.77 11.34
C PHE A 331 -39.96 -3.25 11.69
N LEU A 332 -40.78 -3.66 12.65
CA LEU A 332 -40.82 -5.03 13.16
C LEU A 332 -41.67 -5.99 12.31
N THR A 333 -42.59 -5.47 11.49
CA THR A 333 -43.51 -6.29 10.68
C THR A 333 -43.22 -6.16 9.18
N VAL A 334 -43.85 -5.21 8.50
CA VAL A 334 -43.88 -5.04 7.04
C VAL A 334 -42.50 -4.74 6.42
N LYS A 335 -41.55 -4.18 7.18
CA LYS A 335 -40.15 -3.99 6.74
C LYS A 335 -39.23 -5.17 7.04
N SER A 336 -39.70 -6.16 7.80
CA SER A 336 -38.91 -7.30 8.29
C SER A 336 -39.42 -8.61 7.69
N ASP A 337 -40.28 -9.33 8.41
CA ASP A 337 -40.62 -10.74 8.20
C ASP A 337 -42.12 -11.00 7.99
N ASP A 338 -42.96 -9.95 7.89
CA ASP A 338 -44.31 -10.10 7.36
C ASP A 338 -44.26 -10.25 5.82
N VAL A 339 -44.36 -11.50 5.36
CA VAL A 339 -44.27 -11.87 3.94
C VAL A 339 -45.39 -11.27 3.10
N ALA A 340 -46.61 -11.22 3.63
CA ALA A 340 -47.76 -10.67 2.92
C ALA A 340 -47.75 -9.13 2.98
N GLY A 341 -47.51 -8.57 4.16
CA GLY A 341 -47.45 -7.13 4.40
C GLY A 341 -46.36 -6.43 3.60
N ARG A 342 -45.16 -7.01 3.47
CA ARG A 342 -44.06 -6.42 2.67
C ARG A 342 -44.39 -6.30 1.19
N THR A 343 -45.18 -7.23 0.64
CA THR A 343 -45.58 -7.21 -0.77
C THR A 343 -46.66 -6.15 -0.99
N ARG A 344 -47.65 -6.11 -0.09
CA ARG A 344 -48.74 -5.13 -0.12
C ARG A 344 -48.23 -3.69 0.03
N ILE A 345 -47.32 -3.45 0.99
CA ILE A 345 -46.79 -2.10 1.21
C ILE A 345 -45.94 -1.63 0.02
N TYR A 346 -45.20 -2.53 -0.62
CA TYR A 346 -44.46 -2.19 -1.84
C TYR A 346 -45.40 -1.80 -2.98
N GLU A 347 -46.46 -2.58 -3.21
CA GLU A 347 -47.48 -2.25 -4.22
C GLU A 347 -48.18 -0.92 -3.92
N ALA A 348 -48.55 -0.68 -2.66
CA ALA A 348 -49.18 0.56 -2.22
C ALA A 348 -48.27 1.77 -2.50
N ILE A 349 -46.98 1.68 -2.14
CA ILE A 349 -45.99 2.74 -2.43
C ILE A 349 -45.90 3.02 -3.93
N VAL A 350 -45.88 1.97 -4.78
CA VAL A 350 -45.82 2.13 -6.24
C VAL A 350 -47.10 2.75 -6.80
N LYS A 351 -48.27 2.45 -6.22
CA LYS A 351 -49.58 3.01 -6.60
C LYS A 351 -49.81 4.42 -6.03
N GLY A 352 -48.97 4.88 -5.10
CA GLY A 352 -49.18 6.14 -4.38
C GLY A 352 -50.26 6.07 -3.30
N GLU A 353 -50.62 4.86 -2.86
CA GLU A 353 -51.55 4.60 -1.77
C GLU A 353 -50.79 4.51 -0.44
N HIS A 354 -51.39 5.00 0.65
CA HIS A 354 -50.77 5.03 1.98
C HIS A 354 -51.49 4.09 2.96
N THR A 355 -51.74 2.86 2.53
CA THR A 355 -52.36 1.82 3.35
C THR A 355 -51.29 0.89 3.92
N SER A 356 -51.37 0.62 5.23
CA SER A 356 -50.51 -0.35 5.91
C SER A 356 -51.37 -1.23 6.79
N GLU A 357 -51.37 -2.52 6.48
CA GLU A 357 -52.02 -3.56 7.28
C GLU A 357 -50.95 -4.54 7.75
N PRO A 358 -50.45 -4.40 8.99
CA PRO A 358 -49.45 -5.30 9.53
C PRO A 358 -50.09 -6.66 9.85
N GLY A 359 -49.43 -7.74 9.41
CA GLY A 359 -49.74 -9.10 9.80
C GLY A 359 -48.88 -9.59 10.97
N LEU A 360 -49.05 -10.87 11.31
CA LEU A 360 -48.20 -11.57 12.28
C LEU A 360 -46.80 -11.82 11.67
N PRO A 361 -45.72 -11.48 12.39
CA PRO A 361 -44.35 -11.82 12.00
C PRO A 361 -44.12 -13.32 11.83
N GLU A 362 -43.42 -13.73 10.78
CA GLU A 362 -43.12 -15.15 10.56
C GLU A 362 -42.19 -15.73 11.64
N SER A 363 -41.31 -14.90 12.23
CA SER A 363 -40.47 -15.32 13.36
C SER A 363 -41.29 -15.77 14.59
N PHE A 364 -42.47 -15.18 14.81
CA PHE A 364 -43.37 -15.61 15.87
C PHE A 364 -44.02 -16.96 15.55
N ASN A 365 -44.43 -17.17 14.29
CA ASN A 365 -44.94 -18.48 13.83
C ASN A 365 -43.90 -19.59 14.01
N VAL A 366 -42.63 -19.31 13.66
CA VAL A 366 -41.51 -20.24 13.87
C VAL A 366 -41.35 -20.57 15.35
N LEU A 367 -41.37 -19.56 16.23
CA LEU A 367 -41.30 -19.77 17.69
C LEU A 367 -42.43 -20.68 18.21
N VAL A 368 -43.67 -20.44 17.78
CA VAL A 368 -44.81 -21.29 18.16
C VAL A 368 -44.59 -22.74 17.72
N LYS A 369 -44.09 -22.96 16.51
CA LYS A 369 -43.80 -24.31 16.00
C LYS A 369 -42.63 -24.98 16.73
N GLU A 370 -41.61 -24.23 17.13
CA GLU A 370 -40.52 -24.73 17.96
C GLU A 370 -41.02 -25.17 19.33
N LEU A 371 -41.89 -24.39 19.99
CA LEU A 371 -42.50 -24.77 21.27
C LEU A 371 -43.38 -26.01 21.13
N GLN A 372 -44.21 -26.10 20.08
CA GLN A 372 -45.04 -27.28 19.79
C GLN A 372 -44.21 -28.54 19.56
N SER A 373 -43.00 -28.42 18.99
CA SER A 373 -42.09 -29.55 18.79
C SER A 373 -41.57 -30.16 20.10
N LEU A 374 -41.64 -29.41 21.19
CA LEU A 374 -41.27 -29.84 22.55
C LEU A 374 -42.45 -30.49 23.30
N CYS A 375 -43.54 -30.82 22.61
CA CYS A 375 -44.79 -31.33 23.19
C CYS A 375 -45.47 -30.32 24.14
N LEU A 376 -45.25 -29.02 23.94
CA LEU A 376 -46.00 -27.96 24.61
C LEU A 376 -47.20 -27.56 23.76
N ASP A 377 -48.37 -27.49 24.38
CA ASP A 377 -49.57 -26.99 23.71
C ASP A 377 -49.57 -25.45 23.74
N VAL A 378 -49.50 -24.84 22.55
CA VAL A 378 -49.43 -23.40 22.37
C VAL A 378 -50.37 -23.02 21.24
N GLU A 379 -51.43 -22.28 21.59
CA GLU A 379 -52.45 -21.80 20.67
C GLU A 379 -52.59 -20.28 20.76
N LEU A 380 -52.92 -19.65 19.62
CA LEU A 380 -53.31 -18.24 19.57
C LEU A 380 -54.80 -18.16 19.90
N ILE A 381 -55.12 -17.57 21.04
CA ILE A 381 -56.50 -17.34 21.47
C ILE A 381 -56.90 -15.96 20.96
N GLU A 382 -57.99 -15.88 20.18
CA GLU A 382 -58.62 -14.60 19.87
C GLU A 382 -59.39 -14.12 21.12
N GLU A 383 -59.17 -12.87 21.54
CA GLU A 383 -60.06 -12.23 22.53
C GLU A 383 -61.44 -12.00 21.88
N GLU A 384 -62.51 -12.48 22.53
CA GLU A 384 -63.91 -12.26 22.13
C GLU A 384 -64.33 -10.79 22.15
#